data_AF-G2Y724-F1
#
_entry.id   AF-G2Y724-F1
#
_cell.length_a   1.000
_cell.length_b   1.000
_cell.length_c   1.000
_cell.angle_alpha   90.00
_cell.angle_beta   90.00
_cell.angle_gamma   90.00
#
_symmetry.space_group_name_H-M   'P 1'
#
loop_
_entity.id
_entity.type
_entity.pdbx_description
1 polymer ?
#
loop_
_entity_poly.entity_id
_entity_poly.type
_entity_poly.pdbx_seq_one_letter_code
_entity_poly.pdbx_strand_id
1 'polypeptide(L)'
;MASNTLPLFNSPCTSPTISNKFSEGSTFVTNSSTPTSKTVLQYRESLTQWRPWRISRSNTDENLRKPHVRSLSENQKSYRSLSIFLDSDENFKIYRRFGYLHSRLLLRKQDEIRRLEMELDELDDLDEADDAPDRRRARSRNADMAAEKKELAEDPNLRTRTVVLNEIEEKLAAYDELLLRSQHVNAMNRPADSDYRSVERYIFDKKPLVDEEQGFIYEKNDLITLREGREGAYLDTMTERFLQIFHCAFLQSIFCTAEDREKTTDPNLHFYSKSRKDTFVTSLLVLVLLLLLILPVFLLYRLTEHHNLDITYTVSIGVLLVFTLLFSAVLSLFTQAKRHEIFGAAAGY
;
A
#
# COMPACT_ATOMS: atom_id res chain seq x y z
N MET A 1 -47.38 -5.61 22.94
CA MET A 1 -46.49 -5.74 24.12
C MET A 1 -45.14 -6.22 23.59
N ALA A 2 -44.03 -5.50 23.63
CA ALA A 2 -43.72 -4.16 24.10
C ALA A 2 -42.75 -3.53 23.11
N SER A 3 -43.03 -2.29 22.73
CA SER A 3 -42.14 -1.38 22.03
C SER A 3 -41.04 -0.92 22.97
N ASN A 4 -39.82 -0.69 22.49
CA ASN A 4 -38.93 0.30 23.09
C ASN A 4 -37.99 0.91 22.05
N THR A 5 -37.97 2.23 22.09
CA THR A 5 -37.48 3.21 21.13
C THR A 5 -36.31 3.99 21.71
N LEU A 6 -35.35 4.34 20.83
CA LEU A 6 -34.49 5.55 20.81
C LEU A 6 -33.33 5.66 21.83
N PRO A 7 -32.31 6.56 21.62
CA PRO A 7 -32.25 7.68 20.65
C PRO A 7 -30.97 7.86 19.81
N LEU A 8 -31.17 8.55 18.67
CA LEU A 8 -30.17 9.31 17.92
C LEU A 8 -29.71 10.55 18.71
N PHE A 9 -28.42 10.88 18.65
CA PHE A 9 -27.90 12.19 19.01
C PHE A 9 -27.34 12.89 17.77
N ASN A 10 -28.10 13.85 17.26
CA ASN A 10 -27.63 14.95 16.41
C ASN A 10 -27.50 16.19 17.29
N SER A 11 -26.43 16.96 17.15
CA SER A 11 -26.45 18.42 17.39
C SER A 11 -25.29 19.12 16.67
N PRO A 12 -25.54 20.28 16.03
CA PRO A 12 -24.56 21.05 15.26
C PRO A 12 -23.90 22.15 16.12
N CYS A 13 -22.67 22.55 15.79
CA CYS A 13 -22.06 23.75 16.38
C CYS A 13 -21.70 24.75 15.28
N THR A 14 -22.46 25.84 15.29
CA THR A 14 -22.31 27.10 14.56
C THR A 14 -21.21 27.98 15.15
N SER A 15 -20.46 28.65 14.28
CA SER A 15 -19.48 29.71 14.57
C SER A 15 -20.14 31.01 15.09
N PRO A 16 -19.39 31.89 15.77
CA PRO A 16 -19.70 33.32 15.79
C PRO A 16 -18.56 34.18 15.20
N THR A 17 -18.96 35.07 14.28
CA THR A 17 -18.25 36.29 13.85
C THR A 17 -18.94 37.49 14.52
N ILE A 18 -18.19 38.52 14.92
CA ILE A 18 -18.51 39.98 15.03
C ILE A 18 -17.39 40.62 15.92
N SER A 19 -16.44 41.39 15.36
CA SER A 19 -16.35 42.86 15.23
C SER A 19 -16.48 43.61 16.59
N ASN A 20 -15.69 44.62 16.99
CA ASN A 20 -15.24 45.82 16.27
C ASN A 20 -14.32 46.69 17.19
N LYS A 21 -13.34 47.38 16.58
CA LYS A 21 -12.75 48.72 16.91
C LYS A 21 -12.02 48.90 18.27
N PHE A 22 -10.98 49.73 18.44
CA PHE A 22 -10.77 51.11 17.99
C PHE A 22 -9.26 51.50 18.03
N SER A 23 -8.94 52.57 17.30
CA SER A 23 -7.64 53.08 16.84
C SER A 23 -6.78 53.87 17.84
N GLU A 24 -5.62 54.30 17.30
CA GLU A 24 -4.74 55.45 17.65
C GLU A 24 -3.64 55.16 18.69
N GLY A 25 -2.36 55.51 18.49
CA GLY A 25 -1.69 56.28 17.45
C GLY A 25 -0.54 57.08 18.07
N SER A 26 0.64 57.05 17.42
CA SER A 26 1.78 57.98 17.58
C SER A 26 2.59 57.87 18.90
N THR A 27 3.91 58.10 18.99
CA THR A 27 4.88 58.71 18.07
C THR A 27 6.29 58.25 18.47
N PHE A 28 7.16 58.07 17.47
CA PHE A 28 8.62 57.99 17.62
C PHE A 28 9.21 59.37 17.95
N VAL A 29 10.21 59.42 18.85
CA VAL A 29 11.31 60.40 18.74
C VAL A 29 12.64 59.73 19.07
N THR A 30 13.58 60.03 18.18
CA THR A 30 14.92 59.54 17.93
C THR A 30 16.03 60.14 18.80
N ASN A 31 16.98 59.27 19.13
CA ASN A 31 18.44 59.39 18.98
C ASN A 31 19.32 60.23 19.93
N SER A 32 20.50 59.61 20.15
CA SER A 32 21.86 60.14 20.39
C SER A 32 22.30 60.21 21.86
N SER A 33 23.51 59.87 22.31
CA SER A 33 24.72 59.24 21.73
C SER A 33 25.72 59.05 22.91
N THR A 34 26.25 57.83 23.07
CA THR A 34 27.63 57.36 23.49
C THR A 34 28.69 58.33 24.08
N PRO A 35 29.81 57.86 24.72
CA PRO A 35 30.20 56.54 25.27
C PRO A 35 31.06 56.58 26.59
N THR A 36 31.70 55.44 26.92
CA THR A 36 32.85 55.18 27.83
C THR A 36 32.55 55.09 29.34
N SER A 37 33.03 54.12 30.13
CA SER A 37 33.99 53.02 29.91
C SER A 37 33.96 52.06 31.12
N LYS A 38 34.23 50.77 30.84
CA LYS A 38 34.84 49.74 31.71
C LYS A 38 34.20 49.45 33.08
N THR A 39 33.51 48.30 33.18
CA THR A 39 33.93 47.21 34.09
C THR A 39 33.48 45.86 33.56
N VAL A 40 34.46 44.98 33.33
CA VAL A 40 34.30 43.54 33.09
C VAL A 40 34.02 42.89 34.44
N LEU A 41 32.79 42.44 34.68
CA LEU A 41 32.40 41.36 35.61
C LEU A 41 30.89 41.49 35.90
N GLN A 42 30.05 40.94 35.02
CA GLN A 42 28.68 40.44 35.31
C GLN A 42 27.95 40.19 33.99
N TYR A 43 28.33 39.11 33.28
CA TYR A 43 27.46 38.51 32.27
C TYR A 43 27.87 37.05 32.03
N ARG A 44 27.77 36.24 33.08
CA ARG A 44 27.44 34.81 32.95
C ARG A 44 26.07 34.69 33.61
N GLU A 45 25.16 33.99 32.95
CA GLU A 45 23.73 33.82 33.26
C GLU A 45 22.75 34.71 32.48
N SER A 46 22.63 34.47 31.16
CA SER A 46 21.32 34.60 30.49
C SER A 46 21.14 33.77 29.21
N LEU A 47 22.03 32.80 28.91
CA LEU A 47 21.90 31.91 27.73
C LEU A 47 21.65 30.44 28.10
N THR A 48 20.83 30.19 29.12
CA THR A 48 20.28 28.86 29.41
C THR A 48 18.81 28.95 29.74
N GLN A 49 18.00 29.49 28.82
CA GLN A 49 16.55 29.37 28.91
C GLN A 49 15.90 29.14 27.54
N TRP A 50 16.51 28.28 26.73
CA TRP A 50 15.78 27.51 25.73
C TRP A 50 15.67 26.08 26.24
N ARG A 51 14.66 25.82 27.07
CA ARG A 51 14.21 24.45 27.35
C ARG A 51 13.06 24.19 26.39
N PRO A 52 13.17 23.24 25.44
CA PRO A 52 12.00 22.77 24.72
C PRO A 52 11.04 22.23 25.77
N TRP A 53 9.79 22.68 25.71
CA TRP A 53 8.65 22.28 26.52
C TRP A 53 8.89 21.01 27.35
N ARG A 54 9.29 21.19 28.61
CA ARG A 54 9.17 20.11 29.60
C ARG A 54 7.68 19.95 29.82
N ILE A 55 7.10 18.95 29.14
CA ILE A 55 5.79 18.42 29.50
C ILE A 55 5.91 18.03 30.97
N SER A 56 5.26 18.81 31.83
CA SER A 56 5.14 18.48 33.24
C SER A 56 4.44 17.13 33.29
N ARG A 57 5.17 16.09 33.72
CA ARG A 57 4.60 14.77 34.00
C ARG A 57 3.75 14.96 35.24
N SER A 58 2.49 15.34 35.05
CA SER A 58 1.51 15.31 36.13
C SER A 58 1.36 13.85 36.53
N ASN A 59 1.64 13.58 37.79
CA ASN A 59 1.46 12.28 38.43
C ASN A 59 -0.04 12.09 38.67
N THR A 60 -0.79 11.92 37.58
CA THR A 60 -2.23 11.67 37.58
C THR A 60 -2.45 10.19 37.29
N ASP A 61 -3.23 9.57 38.16
CA ASP A 61 -3.51 8.14 38.27
C ASP A 61 -3.56 7.33 36.97
N GLU A 62 -3.06 6.10 37.10
CA GLU A 62 -3.07 4.96 36.20
C GLU A 62 -4.46 4.62 35.65
N ASN A 63 -4.94 5.38 34.67
CA ASN A 63 -6.01 4.94 33.77
C ASN A 63 -5.80 5.57 32.38
N LEU A 64 -4.58 5.50 31.85
CA LEU A 64 -4.41 5.62 30.41
C LEU A 64 -5.25 4.48 29.80
N ARG A 65 -6.32 4.83 29.09
CA ARG A 65 -7.10 3.87 28.29
C ARG A 65 -6.13 3.17 27.35
N LYS A 66 -5.65 2.00 27.74
CA LYS A 66 -4.81 1.18 26.88
C LYS A 66 -5.62 0.85 25.63
N PRO A 67 -5.03 0.95 24.43
CA PRO A 67 -5.71 0.50 23.23
C PRO A 67 -6.15 -0.96 23.43
N HIS A 68 -7.41 -1.27 23.17
CA HIS A 68 -7.90 -2.63 23.25
C HIS A 68 -7.25 -3.45 22.13
N VAL A 69 -6.30 -4.30 22.48
CA VAL A 69 -5.68 -5.24 21.56
C VAL A 69 -6.30 -6.61 21.79
N ARG A 70 -6.82 -7.23 20.72
CA ARG A 70 -7.25 -8.63 20.78
C ARG A 70 -5.99 -9.50 20.88
N SER A 71 -5.79 -10.16 22.01
CA SER A 71 -4.64 -11.04 22.21
C SER A 71 -4.88 -12.42 21.61
N LEU A 72 -3.81 -13.02 21.08
CA LEU A 72 -3.78 -14.44 20.73
C LEU A 72 -3.49 -15.23 22.00
N SER A 73 -4.48 -15.99 22.48
CA SER A 73 -4.25 -16.95 23.55
C SER A 73 -3.65 -18.24 22.97
N GLU A 74 -2.64 -18.78 23.65
CA GLU A 74 -1.78 -19.88 23.16
C GLU A 74 -2.55 -21.16 22.80
N ASN A 75 -3.70 -21.40 23.45
CA ASN A 75 -4.49 -22.64 23.33
C ASN A 75 -5.74 -22.52 22.47
N GLN A 76 -6.01 -21.36 21.84
CA GLN A 76 -7.22 -21.21 21.03
C GLN A 76 -7.02 -21.73 19.60
N LYS A 77 -7.59 -22.91 19.33
CA LYS A 77 -7.75 -23.48 17.99
C LYS A 77 -9.12 -23.10 17.45
N SER A 78 -9.19 -22.01 16.68
CA SER A 78 -10.43 -21.55 16.09
C SER A 78 -10.19 -20.60 14.92
N TYR A 79 -11.20 -20.46 14.06
CA TYR A 79 -11.30 -19.38 13.08
C TYR A 79 -11.02 -18.00 13.67
N ARG A 80 -11.47 -17.76 14.91
CA ARG A 80 -11.20 -16.51 15.62
C ARG A 80 -9.69 -16.30 15.82
N SER A 81 -8.97 -17.33 16.24
CA SER A 81 -7.51 -17.29 16.43
C SER A 81 -6.80 -16.95 15.12
N LEU A 82 -7.17 -17.61 14.02
CA LEU A 82 -6.64 -17.29 12.70
C LEU A 82 -6.93 -15.85 12.28
N SER A 83 -8.16 -15.36 12.48
CA SER A 83 -8.52 -13.98 12.12
C SER A 83 -7.71 -12.93 12.89
N ILE A 84 -7.44 -13.19 14.18
CA ILE A 84 -6.60 -12.30 15.00
C ILE A 84 -5.15 -12.35 14.50
N PHE A 85 -4.66 -13.54 14.11
CA PHE A 85 -3.32 -13.68 13.56
C PHE A 85 -3.17 -13.00 12.20
N LEU A 86 -4.10 -13.17 11.26
CA LEU A 86 -4.06 -12.48 9.97
C LEU A 86 -4.19 -10.96 10.10
N ASP A 87 -4.88 -10.46 11.13
CA ASP A 87 -5.01 -9.02 11.40
C ASP A 87 -3.85 -8.42 12.22
N SER A 88 -3.00 -9.27 12.81
CA SER A 88 -1.91 -8.81 13.68
C SER A 88 -0.80 -8.03 12.96
N ASP A 89 -0.57 -8.32 11.69
CA ASP A 89 0.36 -7.62 10.79
C ASP A 89 -0.26 -7.50 9.39
N GLU A 90 -0.06 -6.37 8.73
CA GLU A 90 -0.46 -6.16 7.34
C GLU A 90 0.19 -7.16 6.38
N ASN A 91 1.40 -7.63 6.70
CA ASN A 91 2.12 -8.65 5.92
C ASN A 91 1.41 -10.01 5.95
N PHE A 92 0.66 -10.29 7.03
CA PHE A 92 -0.08 -11.55 7.21
C PHE A 92 -1.51 -11.49 6.67
N LYS A 93 -1.94 -10.37 6.09
CA LYS A 93 -3.24 -10.23 5.42
C LYS A 93 -3.25 -10.93 4.06
N ILE A 94 -3.09 -12.25 4.10
CA ILE A 94 -3.03 -13.15 2.95
C ILE A 94 -4.39 -13.81 2.77
N TYR A 95 -4.92 -13.71 1.56
CA TYR A 95 -6.22 -14.29 1.21
C TYR A 95 -6.16 -14.95 -0.15
N ARG A 96 -7.14 -15.81 -0.42
CA ARG A 96 -7.32 -16.43 -1.73
C ARG A 96 -8.01 -15.45 -2.69
N ARG A 97 -7.48 -15.37 -3.90
CA ARG A 97 -7.95 -14.54 -5.02
C ARG A 97 -9.14 -15.16 -5.74
N PHE A 98 -9.25 -16.50 -5.74
CA PHE A 98 -10.25 -17.27 -6.47
C PHE A 98 -10.20 -17.02 -7.98
N GLY A 99 -9.01 -16.92 -8.58
CA GLY A 99 -8.84 -16.55 -9.99
C GLY A 99 -9.59 -17.49 -10.95
N TYR A 100 -9.55 -18.80 -10.69
CA TYR A 100 -10.29 -19.79 -11.48
C TYR A 100 -11.80 -19.54 -11.48
N LEU A 101 -12.38 -19.22 -10.31
CA LEU A 101 -13.82 -18.95 -10.21
C LEU A 101 -14.19 -17.65 -10.92
N HIS A 102 -13.37 -16.59 -10.80
CA HIS A 102 -13.58 -15.34 -11.52
C HIS A 102 -13.57 -15.58 -13.04
N SER A 103 -12.60 -16.31 -13.57
CA SER A 103 -12.56 -16.68 -14.99
C SER A 103 -13.80 -17.47 -15.42
N ARG A 104 -14.24 -18.45 -14.62
CA ARG A 104 -15.44 -19.24 -14.94
C ARG A 104 -16.72 -18.40 -14.95
N LEU A 105 -16.84 -17.45 -14.03
CA LEU A 105 -17.98 -16.53 -14.00
C LEU A 105 -17.96 -15.55 -15.18
N LEU A 106 -16.79 -15.03 -15.57
CA LEU A 106 -16.63 -14.19 -16.74
C LEU A 106 -17.01 -14.94 -18.02
N LEU A 107 -16.50 -16.15 -18.22
CA LEU A 107 -16.84 -17.00 -19.37
C LEU A 107 -18.34 -17.31 -19.45
N ARG A 108 -18.98 -17.58 -18.30
CA ARG A 108 -20.43 -17.79 -18.25
C ARG A 108 -21.20 -16.55 -18.72
N LYS A 109 -20.80 -15.36 -18.24
CA LYS A 109 -21.45 -14.11 -18.64
C LYS A 109 -21.21 -13.79 -20.12
N GLN A 110 -20.03 -14.09 -20.66
CA GLN A 110 -19.75 -13.95 -22.09
C GLN A 110 -20.68 -14.83 -22.93
N ASP A 111 -20.91 -16.08 -22.54
CA ASP A 111 -21.84 -16.95 -23.26
C ASP A 111 -23.30 -16.47 -23.15
N GLU A 112 -23.72 -15.95 -21.99
CA GLU A 112 -25.05 -15.31 -21.83
C GLU A 112 -25.23 -14.13 -22.80
N ILE A 113 -24.25 -13.25 -22.90
CA ILE A 113 -24.28 -12.10 -23.83
C ILE A 113 -24.23 -12.57 -25.28
N ARG A 114 -23.37 -13.54 -25.62
CA ARG A 114 -23.25 -14.08 -26.98
C ARG A 114 -24.58 -14.65 -27.51
N ARG A 115 -25.37 -15.30 -26.64
CA ARG A 115 -26.68 -15.82 -27.04
C ARG A 115 -27.67 -14.71 -27.35
N LEU A 116 -27.65 -13.62 -26.57
CA LEU A 116 -28.49 -12.46 -26.82
C LEU A 116 -28.03 -11.69 -28.07
N GLU A 117 -26.72 -11.61 -28.31
CA GLU A 117 -26.14 -11.06 -29.54
C GLU A 117 -26.59 -11.86 -30.76
N MET A 118 -26.49 -13.19 -30.73
CA MET A 118 -27.03 -14.05 -31.79
C MET A 118 -28.54 -13.85 -32.00
N GLU A 119 -29.33 -13.78 -30.93
CA GLU A 119 -30.77 -13.55 -31.03
C GLU A 119 -31.09 -12.19 -31.66
N LEU A 120 -30.30 -11.15 -31.35
CA LEU A 120 -30.43 -9.83 -31.94
C LEU A 120 -30.02 -9.83 -33.41
N ASP A 121 -28.92 -10.49 -33.76
CA ASP A 121 -28.44 -10.66 -35.14
C ASP A 121 -29.48 -11.40 -35.99
N GLU A 122 -30.13 -12.44 -35.45
CA GLU A 122 -31.22 -13.16 -36.13
C GLU A 122 -32.42 -12.24 -36.43
N LEU A 123 -32.79 -11.35 -35.50
CA LEU A 123 -33.86 -10.36 -35.73
C LEU A 123 -33.47 -9.33 -36.80
N ASP A 124 -32.20 -8.90 -36.80
CA ASP A 124 -31.67 -7.96 -37.79
C ASP A 124 -31.61 -8.62 -39.19
N ASP A 125 -31.14 -9.87 -39.29
CA ASP A 125 -31.11 -10.66 -40.53
C ASP A 125 -32.52 -10.84 -41.13
N LEU A 126 -33.53 -11.10 -40.29
CA LEU A 126 -34.93 -11.23 -40.74
C LEU A 126 -35.50 -9.91 -41.29
N ASP A 127 -35.13 -8.77 -40.70
CA ASP A 127 -35.58 -7.46 -41.15
C ASP A 127 -34.82 -6.97 -42.40
N GLU A 128 -33.61 -7.48 -42.65
CA GLU A 128 -32.80 -7.20 -43.84
C GLU A 128 -33.07 -8.14 -45.03
N ALA A 129 -33.72 -9.28 -44.78
CA ALA A 129 -34.04 -10.29 -45.78
C ALA A 129 -34.81 -9.72 -46.99
N ASP A 130 -34.62 -10.35 -48.15
CA ASP A 130 -35.18 -9.80 -49.39
C ASP A 130 -36.72 -9.82 -49.41
N ASP A 131 -37.32 -10.77 -48.71
CA ASP A 131 -38.75 -10.98 -48.52
C ASP A 131 -39.32 -10.31 -47.25
N ALA A 132 -38.52 -9.51 -46.54
CA ALA A 132 -38.95 -8.82 -45.34
C ALA A 132 -40.14 -7.86 -45.60
N PRO A 133 -41.19 -7.89 -44.77
CA PRO A 133 -42.42 -7.12 -44.98
C PRO A 133 -42.20 -5.61 -44.88
N ASP A 134 -41.26 -5.15 -44.05
CA ASP A 134 -40.89 -3.74 -43.92
C ASP A 134 -39.38 -3.55 -43.70
N ARG A 135 -38.62 -3.49 -44.80
CA ARG A 135 -37.17 -3.20 -44.78
C ARG A 135 -36.80 -1.86 -44.15
N ARG A 136 -37.76 -0.96 -43.89
CA ARG A 136 -37.48 0.30 -43.18
C ARG A 136 -37.23 0.07 -41.69
N ARG A 137 -37.68 -1.07 -41.14
CA ARG A 137 -37.47 -1.47 -39.75
C ARG A 137 -35.99 -1.48 -39.37
N ALA A 138 -35.17 -2.23 -40.09
CA ALA A 138 -33.72 -2.29 -39.88
C ALA A 138 -33.02 -0.91 -40.04
N ARG A 139 -33.62 0.02 -40.80
CA ARG A 139 -33.01 1.31 -41.16
C ARG A 139 -33.48 2.48 -40.31
N SER A 140 -34.52 2.31 -39.49
CA SER A 140 -35.13 3.41 -38.73
C SER A 140 -35.69 2.93 -37.40
N ARG A 141 -35.13 3.46 -36.30
CA ARG A 141 -35.63 3.18 -34.95
C ARG A 141 -37.11 3.56 -34.77
N ASN A 142 -37.57 4.62 -35.44
CA ASN A 142 -38.98 5.01 -35.38
C ASN A 142 -39.89 3.99 -36.09
N ALA A 143 -39.43 3.41 -37.20
CA ALA A 143 -40.17 2.34 -37.90
C ALA A 143 -40.18 1.05 -37.06
N ASP A 144 -39.04 0.72 -36.44
CA ASP A 144 -38.90 -0.43 -35.54
C ASP A 144 -39.84 -0.37 -34.33
N MET A 145 -39.85 0.75 -33.61
CA MET A 145 -40.78 0.95 -32.48
C MET A 145 -42.25 0.88 -32.91
N ALA A 146 -42.57 1.33 -34.13
CA ALA A 146 -43.93 1.27 -34.66
C ALA A 146 -44.34 -0.14 -35.08
N ALA A 147 -43.41 -0.94 -35.63
CA ALA A 147 -43.61 -2.35 -35.96
C ALA A 147 -43.79 -3.17 -34.67
N GLU A 148 -42.88 -3.01 -33.72
CA GLU A 148 -42.92 -3.65 -32.40
C GLU A 148 -44.27 -3.41 -31.70
N LYS A 149 -44.79 -2.18 -31.69
CA LYS A 149 -46.09 -1.86 -31.08
C LYS A 149 -47.27 -2.58 -31.75
N LYS A 150 -47.20 -2.82 -33.06
CA LYS A 150 -48.23 -3.57 -33.79
C LYS A 150 -48.15 -5.05 -33.44
N GLU A 151 -46.95 -5.62 -33.43
CA GLU A 151 -46.71 -7.02 -33.09
C GLU A 151 -47.15 -7.33 -31.66
N LEU A 152 -46.82 -6.48 -30.69
CA LEU A 152 -47.27 -6.61 -29.29
C LEU A 152 -48.80 -6.48 -29.13
N ALA A 153 -49.48 -5.79 -30.05
CA ALA A 153 -50.94 -5.71 -30.04
C ALA A 153 -51.59 -7.00 -30.56
N GLU A 154 -50.88 -7.76 -31.39
CA GLU A 154 -51.31 -9.06 -31.91
C GLU A 154 -50.94 -10.20 -30.95
N ASP A 155 -49.70 -10.20 -30.46
CA ASP A 155 -49.19 -11.13 -29.46
C ASP A 155 -48.47 -10.40 -28.30
N PRO A 156 -49.13 -10.24 -27.14
CA PRO A 156 -48.55 -9.59 -25.97
C PRO A 156 -47.33 -10.30 -25.38
N ASN A 157 -47.12 -11.59 -25.69
CA ASN A 157 -46.00 -12.39 -25.17
C ASN A 157 -44.83 -12.48 -26.15
N LEU A 158 -44.91 -11.79 -27.29
CA LEU A 158 -43.82 -11.80 -28.26
C LEU A 158 -42.54 -11.23 -27.64
N ARG A 159 -41.44 -11.95 -27.82
CA ARG A 159 -40.11 -11.50 -27.41
C ARG A 159 -39.58 -10.53 -28.46
N THR A 160 -39.60 -9.25 -28.13
CA THR A 160 -39.24 -8.17 -29.07
C THR A 160 -37.78 -7.76 -28.97
N ARG A 161 -37.28 -7.09 -30.02
CA ARG A 161 -35.92 -6.50 -30.06
C ARG A 161 -35.62 -5.65 -28.82
N THR A 162 -36.59 -4.85 -28.35
CA THR A 162 -36.39 -4.01 -27.16
C THR A 162 -36.23 -4.84 -25.88
N VAL A 163 -36.91 -5.97 -25.75
CA VAL A 163 -36.71 -6.89 -24.61
C VAL A 163 -35.30 -7.47 -24.64
N VAL A 164 -34.83 -7.94 -25.81
CA VAL A 164 -33.46 -8.48 -25.98
C VAL A 164 -32.42 -7.42 -25.66
N LEU A 165 -32.57 -6.19 -26.18
CA LEU A 165 -31.65 -5.08 -25.91
C LEU A 165 -31.60 -4.68 -24.42
N ASN A 166 -32.74 -4.69 -23.72
CA ASN A 166 -32.77 -4.42 -22.28
C ASN A 166 -32.08 -5.53 -21.48
N GLU A 167 -32.26 -6.80 -21.87
CA GLU A 167 -31.53 -7.93 -21.26
C GLU A 167 -30.01 -7.81 -21.53
N ILE A 168 -29.61 -7.39 -22.73
CA ILE A 168 -28.20 -7.11 -23.05
C ILE A 168 -27.65 -6.02 -22.14
N GLU A 169 -28.35 -4.90 -21.97
CA GLU A 169 -27.92 -3.80 -21.08
C GLU A 169 -27.67 -4.29 -19.65
N GLU A 170 -28.60 -5.06 -19.08
CA GLU A 170 -28.47 -5.62 -17.73
C GLU A 170 -27.27 -6.59 -17.63
N LYS A 171 -27.16 -7.51 -18.58
CA LYS A 171 -26.11 -8.54 -18.58
C LYS A 171 -24.73 -7.95 -18.82
N LEU A 172 -24.63 -6.96 -19.70
CA LEU A 172 -23.38 -6.26 -20.01
C LEU A 172 -22.91 -5.45 -18.80
N ALA A 173 -23.79 -4.71 -18.13
CA ALA A 173 -23.45 -4.00 -16.89
C ALA A 173 -22.92 -4.96 -15.81
N ALA A 174 -23.57 -6.12 -15.64
CA ALA A 174 -23.16 -7.13 -14.69
C ALA A 174 -21.87 -7.88 -15.11
N TYR A 175 -21.51 -7.88 -16.39
CA TYR A 175 -20.25 -8.39 -16.90
C TYR A 175 -19.12 -7.40 -16.66
N ASP A 176 -19.31 -6.14 -17.02
CA ASP A 176 -18.33 -5.06 -16.84
C ASP A 176 -17.97 -4.87 -15.37
N GLU A 177 -18.96 -4.88 -14.48
CA GLU A 177 -18.73 -4.80 -13.03
C GLU A 177 -17.86 -5.96 -12.52
N LEU A 178 -18.13 -7.19 -12.98
CA LEU A 178 -17.34 -8.36 -12.61
C LEU A 178 -15.92 -8.27 -13.20
N LEU A 179 -15.79 -7.79 -14.44
CA LEU A 179 -14.51 -7.65 -15.12
C LEU A 179 -13.62 -6.64 -14.40
N LEU A 180 -14.15 -5.47 -14.04
CA LEU A 180 -13.43 -4.45 -13.28
C LEU A 180 -13.02 -4.95 -11.89
N ARG A 181 -13.93 -5.61 -11.16
CA ARG A 181 -13.60 -6.24 -9.87
C ARG A 181 -12.50 -7.29 -10.02
N SER A 182 -12.59 -8.14 -11.04
CA SER A 182 -11.57 -9.16 -11.32
C SER A 182 -10.23 -8.53 -11.70
N GLN A 183 -10.23 -7.41 -12.43
CA GLN A 183 -9.02 -6.66 -12.75
C GLN A 183 -8.37 -6.12 -11.47
N HIS A 184 -9.13 -5.47 -10.59
CA HIS A 184 -8.61 -4.96 -9.32
C HIS A 184 -8.01 -6.06 -8.46
N VAL A 185 -8.69 -7.21 -8.35
CA VAL A 185 -8.23 -8.38 -7.61
C VAL A 185 -6.98 -9.01 -8.26
N ASN A 186 -6.89 -9.04 -9.59
CA ASN A 186 -5.71 -9.52 -10.32
C ASN A 186 -4.51 -8.56 -10.23
N ALA A 187 -4.75 -7.27 -10.04
CA ALA A 187 -3.70 -6.26 -9.85
C ALA A 187 -3.10 -6.28 -8.44
N MET A 188 -3.71 -6.98 -7.49
CA MET A 188 -3.16 -7.14 -6.14
C MET A 188 -1.87 -7.97 -6.17
N ASN A 189 -0.97 -7.65 -5.25
CA ASN A 189 0.32 -8.31 -5.18
C ASN A 189 0.19 -9.70 -4.58
N ARG A 190 1.13 -10.57 -4.97
CA ARG A 190 1.33 -11.86 -4.31
C ARG A 190 2.06 -11.64 -2.98
N PRO A 191 1.80 -12.46 -1.95
CA PRO A 191 2.55 -12.40 -0.71
C PRO A 191 4.04 -12.73 -0.94
N ALA A 192 4.91 -12.13 -0.13
CA ALA A 192 6.32 -12.52 -0.09
C ALA A 192 6.46 -13.97 0.42
N ASP A 193 7.52 -14.67 0.01
CA ASP A 193 7.71 -16.09 0.38
C ASP A 193 7.87 -16.27 1.90
N SER A 194 8.53 -15.34 2.57
CA SER A 194 8.68 -15.34 4.04
C SER A 194 7.37 -15.12 4.78
N ASP A 195 6.56 -14.17 4.33
CA ASP A 195 5.24 -13.89 4.90
C ASP A 195 4.32 -15.10 4.72
N TYR A 196 4.32 -15.67 3.50
CA TYR A 196 3.59 -16.90 3.19
C TYR A 196 3.98 -18.04 4.13
N ARG A 197 5.28 -18.32 4.29
CA ARG A 197 5.78 -19.38 5.19
C ARG A 197 5.41 -19.13 6.65
N SER A 198 5.36 -17.87 7.07
CA SER A 198 4.96 -17.52 8.44
C SER A 198 3.49 -17.86 8.71
N VAL A 199 2.61 -17.56 7.73
CA VAL A 199 1.19 -17.90 7.81
C VAL A 199 0.97 -19.41 7.67
N GLU A 200 1.64 -20.06 6.72
CA GLU A 200 1.59 -21.51 6.53
C GLU A 200 2.02 -22.25 7.80
N ARG A 201 3.16 -21.87 8.40
CA ARG A 201 3.64 -22.46 9.65
C ARG A 201 2.65 -22.25 10.79
N TYR A 202 2.08 -21.04 10.92
CA TYR A 202 1.07 -20.79 11.96
C TYR A 202 -0.15 -21.70 11.79
N ILE A 203 -0.68 -21.84 10.57
CA ILE A 203 -1.82 -22.71 10.27
C ILE A 203 -1.46 -24.17 10.57
N PHE A 204 -0.28 -24.63 10.15
CA PHE A 204 0.18 -26.00 10.35
C PHE A 204 0.43 -26.34 11.83
N ASP A 205 1.11 -25.46 12.57
CA ASP A 205 1.51 -25.70 13.96
C ASP A 205 0.33 -25.55 14.92
N LYS A 206 -0.46 -24.47 14.78
CA LYS A 206 -1.57 -24.17 15.69
C LYS A 206 -2.85 -24.86 15.30
N LYS A 207 -2.99 -25.30 14.05
CA LYS A 207 -4.20 -25.94 13.48
C LYS A 207 -5.49 -25.20 13.87
N PRO A 208 -5.61 -23.90 13.51
CA PRO A 208 -6.80 -23.13 13.83
C PRO A 208 -8.02 -23.51 12.99
N LEU A 209 -7.81 -24.21 11.87
CA LEU A 209 -8.83 -24.69 10.93
C LEU A 209 -8.85 -26.23 10.86
N VAL A 210 -9.94 -26.80 10.35
CA VAL A 210 -9.98 -28.22 9.99
C VAL A 210 -9.20 -28.48 8.69
N ASP A 211 -8.80 -29.73 8.47
CA ASP A 211 -7.89 -30.08 7.38
C ASP A 211 -8.46 -29.78 5.98
N GLU A 212 -9.78 -29.83 5.82
CA GLU A 212 -10.49 -29.50 4.59
C GLU A 212 -10.42 -27.99 4.27
N GLU A 213 -10.48 -27.15 5.30
CA GLU A 213 -10.56 -25.70 5.15
C GLU A 213 -9.19 -25.05 5.04
N GLN A 214 -8.15 -25.61 5.68
CA GLN A 214 -6.77 -25.11 5.55
C GLN A 214 -6.21 -25.26 4.13
N GLY A 215 -6.86 -26.06 3.26
CA GLY A 215 -6.42 -26.36 1.90
C GLY A 215 -6.08 -25.13 1.05
N PHE A 216 -6.74 -23.98 1.31
CA PHE A 216 -6.52 -22.75 0.54
C PHE A 216 -5.07 -22.25 0.61
N ILE A 217 -4.35 -22.50 1.72
CA ILE A 217 -2.97 -22.01 1.89
C ILE A 217 -2.00 -22.71 0.94
N TYR A 218 -2.33 -23.91 0.45
CA TYR A 218 -1.48 -24.65 -0.48
C TYR A 218 -1.67 -24.20 -1.94
N GLU A 219 -2.70 -23.40 -2.24
CA GLU A 219 -2.90 -22.80 -3.56
C GLU A 219 -2.03 -21.56 -3.78
N LYS A 220 -0.70 -21.70 -3.70
CA LYS A 220 0.27 -20.58 -3.70
C LYS A 220 0.08 -19.58 -4.85
N ASN A 221 -0.35 -20.03 -6.02
CA ASN A 221 -0.57 -19.18 -7.20
C ASN A 221 -1.86 -18.35 -7.13
N ASP A 222 -2.78 -18.71 -6.24
CA ASP A 222 -4.07 -18.07 -6.03
C ASP A 222 -4.10 -17.23 -4.75
N LEU A 223 -2.96 -17.02 -4.08
CA LEU A 223 -2.86 -16.15 -2.92
C LEU A 223 -2.51 -14.71 -3.32
N ILE A 224 -3.13 -13.76 -2.62
CA ILE A 224 -2.91 -12.33 -2.72
C ILE A 224 -2.70 -11.74 -1.33
N THR A 225 -1.96 -10.63 -1.25
CA THR A 225 -1.82 -9.82 -0.04
C THR A 225 -2.61 -8.52 -0.18
N LEU A 226 -3.26 -8.08 0.90
CA LEU A 226 -3.91 -6.77 0.96
C LEU A 226 -2.93 -5.62 1.19
N ARG A 227 -1.64 -5.92 1.39
CA ARG A 227 -0.60 -4.89 1.47
C ARG A 227 -0.55 -4.14 0.14
N GLU A 228 -0.78 -2.83 0.21
CA GLU A 228 -0.54 -1.93 -0.92
C GLU A 228 0.93 -2.08 -1.32
N GLY A 229 1.16 -2.68 -2.50
CA GLY A 229 2.49 -2.92 -2.98
C GLY A 229 3.07 -1.62 -3.52
N ARG A 230 3.91 -0.99 -2.71
CA ARG A 230 5.08 -0.32 -3.28
C ARG A 230 6.09 -1.40 -3.62
N GLU A 231 6.05 -1.92 -4.85
CA GLU A 231 7.15 -2.54 -5.61
C GLU A 231 8.21 -3.31 -4.77
N GLY A 232 7.73 -4.03 -3.75
CA GLY A 232 8.55 -4.44 -2.62
C GLY A 232 8.93 -5.91 -2.70
N ALA A 233 8.38 -6.71 -3.61
CA ALA A 233 8.70 -8.14 -3.65
C ALA A 233 10.19 -8.40 -3.95
N TYR A 234 10.80 -7.60 -4.84
CA TYR A 234 12.23 -7.73 -5.15
C TYR A 234 13.11 -7.18 -4.02
N LEU A 235 12.76 -6.00 -3.49
CA LEU A 235 13.47 -5.39 -2.38
C LEU A 235 13.32 -6.21 -1.10
N ASP A 236 12.14 -6.74 -0.78
CA ASP A 236 11.87 -7.62 0.36
C ASP A 236 12.65 -8.93 0.22
N THR A 237 12.70 -9.54 -0.97
CA THR A 237 13.51 -10.76 -1.19
C THR A 237 15.01 -10.50 -1.03
N MET A 238 15.50 -9.37 -1.56
CA MET A 238 16.92 -9.01 -1.47
C MET A 238 17.32 -8.52 -0.08
N THR A 239 16.46 -7.76 0.58
CA THR A 239 16.64 -7.32 1.97
C THR A 239 16.53 -8.51 2.90
N GLU A 240 15.66 -9.49 2.65
CA GLU A 240 15.64 -10.74 3.40
C GLU A 240 16.96 -11.50 3.25
N ARG A 241 17.50 -11.61 2.02
CA ARG A 241 18.83 -12.20 1.81
C ARG A 241 19.93 -11.41 2.51
N PHE A 242 19.91 -10.08 2.45
CA PHE A 242 20.86 -9.22 3.14
C PHE A 242 20.74 -9.36 4.67
N LEU A 243 19.52 -9.35 5.21
CA LEU A 243 19.25 -9.53 6.64
C LEU A 243 19.63 -10.94 7.12
N GLN A 244 19.48 -11.96 6.28
CA GLN A 244 20.00 -13.31 6.52
C GLN A 244 21.53 -13.34 6.53
N ILE A 245 22.19 -12.59 5.64
CA ILE A 245 23.65 -12.46 5.61
C ILE A 245 24.18 -11.72 6.86
N PHE A 246 23.47 -10.70 7.33
CA PHE A 246 23.83 -9.91 8.53
C PHE A 246 23.24 -10.50 9.84
N HIS A 247 22.74 -11.73 9.82
CA HIS A 247 22.04 -12.35 10.95
C HIS A 247 22.98 -12.81 12.07
N CYS A 248 23.48 -11.87 12.87
CA CYS A 248 24.25 -12.17 14.07
C CYS A 248 23.71 -11.36 15.24
N ALA A 249 22.86 -11.94 16.11
CA ALA A 249 22.43 -11.53 17.47
C ALA A 249 21.94 -10.08 17.74
N PHE A 250 22.59 -9.07 17.16
CA PHE A 250 22.32 -7.63 17.23
C PHE A 250 20.94 -7.25 16.68
N LEU A 251 20.54 -7.83 15.55
CA LEU A 251 19.22 -7.58 14.95
C LEU A 251 18.11 -8.04 15.90
N GLN A 252 18.22 -9.25 16.46
CA GLN A 252 17.22 -9.77 17.40
C GLN A 252 17.09 -8.92 18.67
N SER A 253 18.21 -8.33 19.14
CA SER A 253 18.24 -7.44 20.30
C SER A 253 17.65 -6.04 20.04
N ILE A 254 17.70 -5.52 18.82
CA ILE A 254 17.17 -4.19 18.47
C ILE A 254 15.68 -4.27 18.11
N PHE A 255 15.22 -5.41 17.59
CA PHE A 255 13.87 -5.53 17.03
C PHE A 255 12.81 -6.11 17.96
N CYS A 256 13.18 -6.64 19.13
CA CYS A 256 12.22 -7.08 20.15
C CYS A 256 12.08 -6.01 21.24
N THR A 257 10.99 -5.25 21.25
CA THR A 257 10.64 -4.33 22.35
C THR A 257 9.42 -4.85 23.12
N ALA A 258 9.29 -4.46 24.39
CA ALA A 258 8.28 -4.95 25.33
C ALA A 258 6.81 -4.77 24.91
N GLU A 259 6.51 -3.80 24.02
CA GLU A 259 5.15 -3.52 23.54
C GLU A 259 4.62 -4.57 22.53
N ASP A 260 5.50 -5.15 21.70
CA ASP A 260 5.10 -6.25 20.78
C ASP A 260 4.90 -7.57 21.54
N ARG A 261 5.53 -7.70 22.72
CA ARG A 261 5.36 -8.82 23.65
C ARG A 261 4.00 -8.79 24.39
N GLU A 262 3.31 -7.65 24.40
CA GLU A 262 1.96 -7.53 24.99
C GLU A 262 0.88 -8.07 24.04
N LYS A 263 1.15 -8.18 22.73
CA LYS A 263 0.16 -8.66 21.74
C LYS A 263 -0.03 -10.17 21.76
N THR A 264 0.98 -10.93 22.19
CA THR A 264 0.93 -12.39 22.24
C THR A 264 1.57 -12.98 23.48
N THR A 265 0.88 -13.94 24.08
CA THR A 265 1.38 -14.72 25.22
C THR A 265 2.32 -15.86 24.79
N ASP A 266 2.36 -16.20 23.50
CA ASP A 266 3.14 -17.32 22.96
C ASP A 266 4.61 -16.94 22.72
N PRO A 267 5.59 -17.66 23.32
CA PRO A 267 7.02 -17.39 23.16
C PRO A 267 7.56 -17.68 21.75
N ASN A 268 6.84 -18.43 20.90
CA ASN A 268 7.31 -18.82 19.57
C ASN A 268 6.86 -17.87 18.44
N LEU A 269 6.01 -16.87 18.75
CA LEU A 269 5.43 -15.99 17.76
C LEU A 269 6.03 -14.58 17.89
N HIS A 270 7.12 -14.34 17.16
CA HIS A 270 7.79 -13.04 17.14
C HIS A 270 7.17 -12.13 16.07
N PHE A 271 6.39 -11.14 16.51
CA PHE A 271 5.94 -10.05 15.65
C PHE A 271 7.07 -9.06 15.46
N TYR A 272 7.29 -8.67 14.22
CA TYR A 272 8.28 -7.66 13.90
C TYR A 272 7.56 -6.47 13.30
N SER A 273 7.61 -5.33 13.97
CA SER A 273 6.99 -4.08 13.51
C SER A 273 7.54 -3.60 12.14
N LYS A 274 6.66 -3.57 11.14
CA LYS A 274 6.90 -3.13 9.75
C LYS A 274 7.65 -1.80 9.64
N SER A 275 7.21 -0.76 10.36
CA SER A 275 7.81 0.58 10.27
C SER A 275 9.28 0.62 10.69
N ARG A 276 9.69 -0.27 11.61
CA ARG A 276 11.07 -0.32 12.11
C ARG A 276 11.98 -1.10 11.17
N LYS A 277 11.43 -2.12 10.50
CA LYS A 277 12.06 -2.92 9.42
C LYS A 277 12.47 -1.99 8.29
N ASP A 278 11.49 -1.23 7.79
CA ASP A 278 11.68 -0.30 6.67
C ASP A 278 12.66 0.82 7.04
N THR A 279 12.55 1.37 8.27
CA THR A 279 13.48 2.41 8.75
C THR A 279 14.90 1.88 8.86
N PHE A 280 15.09 0.67 9.39
CA PHE A 280 16.41 0.06 9.53
C PHE A 280 17.04 -0.26 8.17
N VAL A 281 16.28 -0.89 7.28
CA VAL A 281 16.73 -1.20 5.91
C VAL A 281 17.12 0.08 5.18
N THR A 282 16.28 1.12 5.28
CA THR A 282 16.56 2.43 4.68
C THR A 282 17.81 3.08 5.29
N SER A 283 17.97 3.00 6.62
CA SER A 283 19.15 3.54 7.30
C SER A 283 20.44 2.80 6.92
N LEU A 284 20.39 1.47 6.84
CA LEU A 284 21.52 0.64 6.41
C LEU A 284 21.89 0.96 4.96
N LEU A 285 20.91 1.11 4.08
CA LEU A 285 21.12 1.46 2.68
C LEU A 285 21.81 2.81 2.54
N VAL A 286 21.33 3.83 3.26
CA VAL A 286 21.96 5.16 3.28
C VAL A 286 23.40 5.08 3.79
N LEU A 287 23.65 4.28 4.83
CA LEU A 287 25.00 4.06 5.35
C LEU A 287 25.92 3.42 4.31
N VAL A 288 25.46 2.38 3.61
CA VAL A 288 26.23 1.70 2.54
C VAL A 288 26.53 2.66 1.39
N LEU A 289 25.55 3.46 0.95
CA LEU A 289 25.75 4.47 -0.09
C LEU A 289 26.77 5.54 0.33
N LEU A 290 26.73 5.99 1.59
CA LEU A 290 27.69 6.94 2.13
C LEU A 290 29.10 6.35 2.20
N LEU A 291 29.25 5.09 2.64
CA LEU A 291 30.54 4.40 2.66
C LEU A 291 31.11 4.24 1.25
N LEU A 292 30.28 3.86 0.27
CA LEU A 292 30.69 3.76 -1.13
C LEU A 292 31.14 5.10 -1.71
N LEU A 293 30.65 6.23 -1.20
CA LEU A 293 31.06 7.57 -1.64
C LEU A 293 32.37 8.03 -0.99
N ILE A 294 32.59 7.70 0.29
CA ILE A 294 33.77 8.16 1.04
C ILE A 294 34.99 7.25 0.86
N LEU A 295 34.80 5.93 0.76
CA LEU A 295 35.90 4.95 0.72
C LEU A 295 36.89 5.15 -0.46
N PRO A 296 36.46 5.42 -1.71
CA PRO A 296 37.39 5.66 -2.81
C PRO A 296 38.18 6.95 -2.64
N VAL A 297 37.57 8.02 -2.11
CA VAL A 297 38.29 9.27 -1.80
C VAL A 297 39.39 9.00 -0.78
N PHE A 298 39.10 8.20 0.25
CA PHE A 298 40.08 7.79 1.24
C PHE A 298 41.18 6.90 0.65
N LEU A 299 40.83 5.94 -0.22
CA LEU A 299 41.81 5.08 -0.90
C LEU A 299 42.72 5.88 -1.82
N LEU A 300 42.18 6.84 -2.58
CA LEU A 300 42.95 7.75 -3.43
C LEU A 300 43.89 8.64 -2.61
N TYR A 301 43.44 9.14 -1.46
CA TYR A 301 44.29 9.89 -0.53
C TYR A 301 45.48 9.06 -0.06
N ARG A 302 45.23 7.82 0.39
CA ARG A 302 46.29 6.89 0.83
C ARG A 302 47.24 6.49 -0.30
N LEU A 303 46.73 6.32 -1.51
CA LEU A 303 47.54 5.95 -2.67
C LEU A 303 48.43 7.12 -3.13
N THR A 304 47.97 8.36 -2.96
CA THR A 304 48.73 9.59 -3.26
C THR A 304 49.87 9.83 -2.26
N GLU A 305 49.74 9.33 -1.03
CA GLU A 305 50.76 9.40 0.02
C GLU A 305 52.04 8.60 -0.36
N HIS A 306 51.92 7.54 -1.18
CA HIS A 306 53.05 6.73 -1.65
C HIS A 306 53.60 7.22 -3.00
N HIS A 307 54.88 7.60 -3.01
CA HIS A 307 55.58 8.34 -4.07
C HIS A 307 55.96 7.52 -5.34
N ASN A 308 55.00 6.84 -5.99
CA ASN A 308 55.21 6.12 -7.27
C ASN A 308 54.16 6.54 -8.32
N LEU A 309 54.43 7.61 -9.07
CA LEU A 309 53.43 8.32 -9.86
C LEU A 309 52.73 7.47 -10.94
N ASP A 310 53.47 6.68 -11.74
CA ASP A 310 52.89 5.99 -12.90
C ASP A 310 51.95 4.82 -12.52
N ILE A 311 52.30 4.06 -11.48
CA ILE A 311 51.47 2.96 -10.96
C ILE A 311 50.24 3.53 -10.24
N THR A 312 50.40 4.66 -9.56
CA THR A 312 49.32 5.32 -8.82
C THR A 312 48.19 5.78 -9.75
N TYR A 313 48.48 6.32 -10.95
CA TYR A 313 47.42 6.75 -11.87
C TYR A 313 46.56 5.59 -12.40
N THR A 314 47.20 4.49 -12.81
CA THR A 314 46.48 3.31 -13.35
C THR A 314 45.62 2.64 -12.29
N VAL A 315 46.14 2.50 -11.06
CA VAL A 315 45.39 1.95 -9.92
C VAL A 315 44.25 2.90 -9.50
N SER A 316 44.47 4.22 -9.52
CA SER A 316 43.44 5.22 -9.17
C SER A 316 42.23 5.17 -10.09
N ILE A 317 42.45 5.10 -11.41
CA ILE A 317 41.38 4.99 -12.40
C ILE A 317 40.60 3.68 -12.20
N GLY A 318 41.32 2.57 -11.93
CA GLY A 318 40.71 1.28 -11.64
C GLY A 318 39.83 1.31 -10.39
N VAL A 319 40.31 1.91 -9.30
CA VAL A 319 39.55 2.08 -8.05
C VAL A 319 38.29 2.90 -8.31
N LEU A 320 38.40 4.06 -8.96
CA LEU A 320 37.23 4.89 -9.29
C LEU A 320 36.21 4.10 -10.10
N LEU A 321 36.61 3.45 -11.20
CA LEU A 321 35.71 2.67 -12.06
C LEU A 321 34.97 1.58 -11.27
N VAL A 322 35.69 0.79 -10.47
CA VAL A 322 35.07 -0.30 -9.69
C VAL A 322 34.06 0.26 -8.71
N PHE A 323 34.40 1.33 -7.98
CA PHE A 323 33.49 1.89 -7.01
C PHE A 323 32.31 2.64 -7.64
N THR A 324 32.48 3.31 -8.79
CA THR A 324 31.36 3.90 -9.56
C THR A 324 30.38 2.83 -10.01
N LEU A 325 30.88 1.67 -10.47
CA LEU A 325 30.05 0.53 -10.86
C LEU A 325 29.32 -0.07 -9.64
N LEU A 326 30.01 -0.24 -8.51
CA LEU A 326 29.40 -0.74 -7.27
C LEU A 326 28.33 0.22 -6.75
N PHE A 327 28.59 1.53 -6.75
CA PHE A 327 27.62 2.55 -6.37
C PHE A 327 26.39 2.52 -7.27
N SER A 328 26.59 2.46 -8.60
CA SER A 328 25.49 2.36 -9.57
C SER A 328 24.68 1.07 -9.39
N ALA A 329 25.35 -0.05 -9.13
CA ALA A 329 24.70 -1.32 -8.86
C ALA A 329 23.87 -1.29 -7.58
N VAL A 330 24.41 -0.76 -6.48
CA VAL A 330 23.67 -0.62 -5.21
C VAL A 330 22.49 0.33 -5.38
N LEU A 331 22.69 1.48 -6.03
CA LEU A 331 21.60 2.41 -6.30
C LEU A 331 20.50 1.75 -7.15
N SER A 332 20.87 1.05 -8.22
CA SER A 332 19.90 0.38 -9.09
C SER A 332 19.17 -0.79 -8.42
N LEU A 333 19.84 -1.52 -7.52
CA LEU A 333 19.28 -2.74 -6.92
C LEU A 333 18.46 -2.45 -5.67
N PHE A 334 18.82 -1.41 -4.91
CA PHE A 334 18.22 -1.15 -3.60
C PHE A 334 17.38 0.12 -3.56
N THR A 335 17.50 1.01 -4.54
CA THR A 335 16.65 2.20 -4.63
C THR A 335 15.74 2.13 -5.85
N GLN A 336 14.61 2.82 -5.78
CA GLN A 336 13.67 2.96 -6.90
C GLN A 336 14.17 4.01 -7.92
N ALA A 337 15.48 4.13 -8.10
CA ALA A 337 16.06 5.10 -9.00
C ALA A 337 15.66 4.77 -10.44
N LYS A 338 15.05 5.72 -11.13
CA LYS A 338 14.75 5.57 -12.56
C LYS A 338 16.05 5.43 -13.34
N ARG A 339 15.99 4.83 -14.53
CA ARG A 339 17.16 4.62 -15.39
C ARG A 339 18.01 5.90 -15.56
N HIS A 340 17.36 7.05 -15.74
CA HIS A 340 18.04 8.34 -15.88
C HIS A 340 18.62 8.89 -14.57
N GLU A 341 18.02 8.57 -13.42
CA GLU A 341 18.54 8.94 -12.10
C GLU A 341 19.81 8.13 -11.78
N ILE A 342 19.86 6.86 -12.17
CA ILE A 342 21.05 6.01 -12.06
C ILE A 342 22.18 6.58 -12.91
N PHE A 343 21.92 6.96 -14.17
CA PHE A 343 22.93 7.58 -15.02
C PHE A 343 23.42 8.93 -14.48
N GLY A 344 22.51 9.75 -13.95
CA GLY A 344 22.88 11.03 -13.32
C GLY A 344 23.74 10.83 -12.08
N ALA A 345 23.40 9.87 -11.23
CA ALA A 345 24.17 9.55 -10.03
C ALA A 345 25.54 8.94 -10.37
N ALA A 346 25.62 8.09 -11.39
CA ALA A 346 26.88 7.51 -11.86
C ALA A 346 27.83 8.57 -12.47
N ALA A 347 27.28 9.61 -13.12
CA ALA A 347 28.08 10.71 -13.67
C ALA A 347 28.55 11.72 -12.59
N GLY A 348 27.81 11.82 -11.48
CA GLY A 348 28.17 12.68 -10.34
C GLY A 348 29.13 12.04 -9.34
N TYR A 349 29.38 10.73 -9.48
CA TYR A 349 30.32 9.94 -8.70
C TYR A 349 31.72 10.00 -9.32
#